data_AF-A0A2M7TQ32-F1
#
_entry.id   AF-A0A2M7TQ32-F1
#
_cell.length_a   1.000
_cell.length_b   1.000
_cell.length_c   1.000
_cell.angle_alpha   90.00
_cell.angle_beta   90.00
_cell.angle_gamma   90.00
#
_symmetry.space_group_name_H-M   'P 1'
#
loop_
_entity.id
_entity.type
_entity.pdbx_description
1 polymer ?
#
loop_
_entity_poly.entity_id
_entity_poly.type
_entity_poly.pdbx_seq_one_letter_code
_entity_poly.pdbx_strand_id
1 'polypeptide(L)'
;FNFVRRNRIISALSKVVFIAEGSLISGSLSQYNHAKRQNKIIMTLKPENLNSKNAELPNKIMKDGYHVISSYEEILKILEKNGTKSSQMRIDNV
;
A
#
# COMPACT_ATOMS: atom_id res chain seq x y z
N PHE A 1 -10.84 0.36 -19.86
CA PHE A 1 -10.77 1.72 -19.28
C PHE A 1 -11.37 1.84 -17.87
N ASN A 2 -12.56 1.27 -17.62
CA ASN A 2 -13.26 1.42 -16.32
C ASN A 2 -12.48 0.87 -15.11
N PHE A 3 -11.79 -0.27 -15.26
CA PHE A 3 -10.99 -0.86 -14.16
C PHE A 3 -9.87 0.08 -13.66
N VAL A 4 -9.15 0.74 -14.56
CA VAL A 4 -8.10 1.71 -14.24
C VAL A 4 -8.68 2.90 -13.47
N ARG A 5 -9.81 3.45 -13.95
CA ARG A 5 -10.51 4.56 -13.26
C ARG A 5 -10.97 4.18 -11.85
N ARG A 6 -11.47 2.96 -11.67
CA ARG A 6 -11.93 2.44 -10.37
C ARG A 6 -10.78 2.34 -9.36
N ASN A 7 -9.57 1.98 -9.79
CA ASN A 7 -8.42 1.81 -8.88
C ASN A 7 -8.07 3.08 -8.10
N ARG A 8 -8.39 4.26 -8.65
CA ARG A 8 -8.31 5.55 -7.93
C ARG A 8 -9.18 5.58 -6.67
N ILE A 9 -10.38 5.01 -6.73
CA ILE A 9 -11.33 4.97 -5.62
C ILE A 9 -10.88 3.98 -4.56
N ILE A 10 -10.41 2.79 -4.96
CA ILE A 10 -9.89 1.79 -4.00
C ILE A 10 -8.74 2.40 -3.19
N SER A 11 -7.71 2.91 -3.87
CA SER A 11 -6.56 3.53 -3.21
C SER A 11 -6.97 4.70 -2.31
N ALA A 12 -7.95 5.51 -2.71
CA ALA A 12 -8.43 6.63 -1.92
C ALA A 12 -9.10 6.18 -0.61
N LEU A 13 -9.89 5.11 -0.65
CA LEU A 13 -10.58 4.58 0.54
C LEU A 13 -9.65 3.77 1.45
N SER A 14 -8.54 3.24 0.92
CA SER A 14 -7.57 2.48 1.70
C SER A 14 -6.75 3.36 2.64
N LYS A 15 -6.48 2.85 3.85
CA LYS A 15 -5.44 3.37 4.76
C LYS A 15 -4.04 2.99 4.29
N VAL A 16 -3.92 1.75 3.78
CA VAL A 16 -2.68 1.14 3.28
C VAL A 16 -2.98 0.49 1.94
N VAL A 17 -2.07 0.62 0.98
CA VAL A 17 -2.11 -0.11 -0.30
C VAL A 17 -0.95 -1.10 -0.34
N PHE A 18 -1.26 -2.38 -0.25
CA PHE A 18 -0.29 -3.46 -0.35
C PHE A 18 -0.31 -4.06 -1.76
N ILE A 19 0.88 -4.22 -2.35
CA ILE A 19 1.07 -4.84 -3.66
C ILE A 19 2.03 -6.01 -3.48
N ALA A 20 1.49 -7.23 -3.54
CA ALA A 20 2.26 -8.46 -3.42
C ALA A 20 3.09 -8.74 -4.68
N GLU A 21 2.47 -8.60 -5.85
CA GLU A 21 3.05 -8.92 -7.15
C GLU A 21 2.50 -8.00 -8.25
N GLY A 22 3.26 -7.84 -9.32
CA GLY A 22 2.79 -7.20 -10.55
C GLY A 22 3.92 -6.82 -11.51
N SER A 23 3.55 -6.63 -12.77
CA SER A 23 4.43 -6.11 -13.82
C SER A 23 4.21 -4.60 -14.05
N LEU A 24 5.13 -3.95 -14.76
CA LEU A 24 5.02 -2.54 -15.15
C LEU A 24 4.00 -2.25 -16.26
N ILE A 25 3.26 -3.26 -16.72
CA ILE A 25 2.13 -3.11 -17.64
C ILE A 25 0.81 -3.63 -17.04
N SER A 26 0.86 -4.11 -15.79
CA SER A 26 -0.31 -4.67 -15.11
C SER A 26 -1.30 -3.60 -14.63
N GLY A 27 -2.54 -4.00 -14.37
CA GLY A 27 -3.54 -3.13 -13.72
C GLY A 27 -3.12 -2.64 -12.33
N SER A 28 -2.27 -3.40 -11.63
CA SER A 28 -1.70 -3.04 -10.33
C SER A 28 -0.84 -1.78 -10.38
N LEU A 29 -0.15 -1.51 -11.51
CA LEU A 29 0.63 -0.29 -11.69
C LEU A 29 -0.26 0.96 -11.62
N SER A 30 -1.48 0.90 -12.15
CA SER A 30 -2.44 2.01 -12.03
C SER A 30 -2.83 2.27 -10.57
N GLN A 31 -3.08 1.22 -9.79
CA GLN A 31 -3.42 1.37 -8.37
C GLN A 31 -2.23 1.92 -7.57
N TYR A 32 -1.01 1.45 -7.85
CA TYR A 32 0.23 2.00 -7.30
C TYR A 32 0.37 3.50 -7.57
N ASN A 33 0.22 3.91 -8.84
CA ASN A 33 0.36 5.32 -9.23
C ASN A 33 -0.69 6.22 -8.58
N HIS A 34 -1.93 5.73 -8.43
CA HIS A 34 -2.96 6.46 -7.70
C HIS A 34 -2.63 6.57 -6.21
N ALA A 35 -2.22 5.48 -5.56
CA ALA A 35 -1.81 5.47 -4.16
C ALA A 35 -0.65 6.45 -3.89
N LYS A 36 0.36 6.45 -4.78
CA LYS A 36 1.51 7.37 -4.72
C LYS A 36 1.07 8.83 -4.81
N ARG A 37 0.23 9.17 -5.80
CA ARG A 37 -0.32 10.52 -5.97
C ARG A 37 -1.19 10.97 -4.80
N GLN A 38 -1.89 10.05 -4.15
CA GLN A 38 -2.74 10.31 -2.99
C GLN A 38 -1.97 10.28 -1.66
N ASN A 39 -0.64 10.21 -1.71
CA ASN A 39 0.24 10.13 -0.55
C ASN A 39 -0.17 9.03 0.45
N LYS A 40 -0.54 7.86 -0.07
CA LYS A 40 -0.92 6.70 0.74
C LYS A 40 0.32 5.97 1.26
N ILE A 41 0.13 5.25 2.35
CA ILE A 41 1.10 4.27 2.81
C ILE A 41 1.07 3.10 1.82
N ILE A 42 2.19 2.87 1.15
CA ILE A 42 2.35 1.77 0.19
C ILE A 42 3.31 0.75 0.79
N MET A 43 2.96 -0.52 0.62
CA MET A 43 3.74 -1.65 1.07
C MET A 43 3.89 -2.67 -0.05
N THR A 44 4.99 -3.41 -0.03
CA THR A 44 5.20 -4.55 -0.92
C THR A 44 5.89 -5.69 -0.20
N LEU A 45 5.74 -6.88 -0.76
CA LEU A 45 6.47 -8.06 -0.32
C LEU A 45 7.76 -8.15 -1.12
N LYS A 46 8.87 -8.52 -0.46
CA LYS A 46 10.11 -8.81 -1.18
C LYS A 46 9.89 -10.06 -2.06
N PRO A 47 10.04 -9.97 -3.38
CA PRO A 47 9.83 -11.12 -4.24
C PRO A 47 10.98 -12.13 -4.09
N GLU A 48 10.68 -13.41 -4.22
CA GLU A 48 11.69 -14.49 -4.17
C GLU A 48 12.63 -14.43 -5.38
N ASN A 49 12.08 -14.19 -6.57
CA ASN A 49 12.83 -14.01 -7.80
C ASN A 49 12.71 -12.58 -8.33
N LEU A 50 13.75 -11.76 -8.07
CA LEU A 50 13.83 -10.37 -8.50
C LEU A 50 13.76 -10.17 -10.03
N ASN A 51 14.05 -11.20 -10.83
CA ASN A 51 14.06 -11.13 -12.29
C ASN A 51 12.73 -11.57 -12.92
N SER A 52 11.75 -11.99 -12.11
CA SER A 52 10.45 -12.41 -12.62
C SER A 52 9.60 -11.20 -13.06
N LYS A 53 8.72 -11.40 -14.05
CA LYS A 53 7.79 -10.36 -14.51
C LYS A 53 6.86 -9.85 -13.40
N ASN A 54 6.53 -10.70 -12.44
CA ASN A 54 5.71 -10.36 -11.27
C ASN A 54 6.48 -9.57 -10.20
N ALA A 55 7.81 -9.57 -10.26
CA ALA A 55 8.67 -8.80 -9.36
C ALA A 55 8.92 -7.37 -9.83
N GLU A 56 8.63 -7.01 -11.09
CA GLU A 56 8.97 -5.70 -11.63
C GLU A 56 8.33 -4.55 -10.83
N LEU A 57 7.04 -4.67 -10.47
CA LEU A 57 6.34 -3.65 -9.69
C LEU A 57 6.79 -3.65 -8.23
N PRO A 58 6.88 -4.78 -7.50
CA PRO A 58 7.53 -4.83 -6.19
C PRO A 58 8.92 -4.20 -6.17
N ASN A 59 9.80 -4.55 -7.12
CA ASN A 59 11.14 -3.97 -7.25
C ASN A 59 11.09 -2.45 -7.44
N LYS A 60 10.14 -1.96 -8.23
CA LYS A 60 9.92 -0.53 -8.38
C LYS A 60 9.49 0.12 -7.06
N ILE A 61 8.55 -0.48 -6.34
CA ILE A 61 8.06 0.03 -5.05
C ILE A 61 9.21 0.11 -4.03
N MET A 62 10.06 -0.93 -3.99
CA MET A 62 11.27 -0.98 -3.17
C MET A 62 12.24 0.16 -3.54
N LYS A 63 12.51 0.35 -4.84
CA LYS A 63 13.39 1.44 -5.35
C LYS A 63 12.83 2.83 -5.06
N ASP A 64 11.51 2.98 -5.11
CA ASP A 64 10.81 4.23 -4.80
C ASP A 64 10.78 4.51 -3.26
N GLY A 65 11.36 3.63 -2.42
CA GLY A 65 11.57 3.87 -0.98
C GLY A 65 10.38 3.56 -0.08
N TYR A 66 9.42 2.78 -0.56
CA TYR A 66 8.25 2.37 0.22
C TYR A 66 8.53 1.17 1.13
N HIS A 67 7.58 0.87 2.03
CA HIS A 67 7.75 -0.20 3.02
C HIS A 67 7.83 -1.58 2.35
N VAL A 68 8.86 -2.33 2.71
CA VAL A 68 9.02 -3.74 2.36
C VAL A 68 8.70 -4.55 3.60
N ILE A 69 7.69 -5.40 3.51
CA ILE A 69 7.23 -6.22 4.62
C ILE A 69 7.59 -7.69 4.36
N SER A 70 7.70 -8.45 5.44
CA SER A 70 7.96 -9.89 5.43
C SER A 70 6.77 -10.72 5.90
N SER A 71 5.80 -10.10 6.57
CA SER A 71 4.61 -10.77 7.09
C SER A 71 3.42 -9.81 7.23
N TYR A 72 2.21 -10.37 7.43
CA TYR A 72 0.99 -9.56 7.54
C TYR A 72 0.92 -8.78 8.86
N GLU A 73 1.63 -9.22 9.91
CA GLU A 73 1.71 -8.56 11.21
C GLU A 73 2.27 -7.14 11.09
N GLU A 74 3.17 -6.89 10.13
CA GLU A 74 3.69 -5.54 9.85
C GLU A 74 2.60 -4.61 9.30
N ILE A 75 1.68 -5.14 8.50
CA ILE A 75 0.50 -4.39 8.01
C ILE A 75 -0.38 -4.01 9.20
N LEU A 76 -0.68 -4.96 10.08
CA LEU A 76 -1.50 -4.74 11.27
C LEU A 76 -0.89 -3.68 12.19
N LYS A 77 0.40 -3.78 12.50
CA LYS A 77 1.13 -2.78 13.31
C LYS A 77 1.01 -1.37 12.74
N ILE A 78 1.07 -1.22 11.42
CA ILE A 78 0.93 0.08 10.77
C ILE A 78 -0.53 0.57 10.81
N LEU A 79 -1.51 -0.32 10.64
CA LEU A 79 -2.93 0.03 10.78
C LEU A 79 -3.28 0.45 12.22
N GLU A 80 -2.72 -0.21 13.22
CA GLU A 80 -2.89 0.11 14.65
C GLU A 80 -2.31 1.48 15.00
N LYS A 81 -1.07 1.75 14.59
CA LYS A 81 -0.41 3.07 14.78
C LYS A 81 -1.19 4.22 14.15
N ASN A 82 -1.86 3.96 13.02
CA ASN A 82 -2.68 4.96 12.34
C ASN A 82 -4.14 5.00 12.82
N GLY A 83 -4.58 4.02 13.61
CA GLY A 83 -5.94 3.93 14.18
C GLY A 83 -6.07 4.53 15.58
N THR A 84 -4.97 4.83 16.27
CA THR A 84 -4.95 5.23 17.69
C THR A 84 -5.03 6.74 17.95
N LYS A 85 -5.42 7.56 16.97
CA LYS A 85 -5.67 9.01 17.20
C LYS A 85 -7.12 9.36 17.54
N SER A 86 -8.04 8.39 17.63
CA SER A 86 -9.48 8.66 17.81
C SER A 86 -10.12 8.17 19.11
N SER A 87 -9.38 7.56 20.05
CA SER A 87 -9.98 7.00 21.28
C SER A 87 -9.43 7.52 22.61
N GLN A 88 -8.51 8.50 22.62
CA GLN A 88 -7.97 9.09 23.85
C GLN A 88 -8.24 10.61 23.98
N MET A 89 -9.39 11.08 23.49
CA MET A 89 -9.94 12.39 23.85
C MET A 89 -11.43 12.24 24.11
N ARG A 90 -11.88 12.75 25.27
CA ARG A 90 -13.20 12.61 25.92
C ARG A 90 -13.25 11.44 26.91
N ILE A 91 -12.74 11.64 28.12
CA ILE A 91 -13.54 12.11 29.27
C ILE A 91 -12.55 12.89 30.14
N ASP A 92 -12.57 14.21 30.03
CA ASP A 92 -12.03 15.08 31.07
C ASP A 92 -13.10 15.19 32.14
N ASN A 93 -12.68 14.95 33.38
CA ASN A 93 -13.48 15.02 34.61
C ASN A 93 -14.27 16.34 34.70
N VAL A 94 -15.59 16.23 34.89
CA VAL A 94 -16.40 17.13 35.71
C VAL A 94 -17.43 16.30 36.46
#